data_AF-A0A2J8IJM1-F1
#
_entry.id   AF-A0A2J8IJM1-F1
#
_cell.length_a   1.000
_cell.length_b   1.000
_cell.length_c   1.000
_cell.angle_alpha   90.00
_cell.angle_beta   90.00
_cell.angle_gamma   90.00
#
_symmetry.space_group_name_H-M   'P 1'
#
loop_
_entity.id
_entity.type
_entity.pdbx_description
1 polymer ?
#
loop_
_entity_poly.entity_id
_entity_poly.type
_entity_poly.pdbx_seq_one_letter_code
_entity_poly.pdbx_strand_id
1 'polypeptide(L)'
;MSPNFKLQCHFILIFLTALRGESRYLELREAADYDPFLLFSANLKRELAGEQPYRRALRCLDMLSLQGQFTFTADRPQLHCAAFFISEPEEFITIHYDQVSIDCQGRRLPEGEAPTASQPGGRHGRVGKGWGAAPSAGLLSVFDGWILKGEKFPSPRIILLPSAERYIDFCESGLSRRSIRSSQNVAMIFFRVHEPGNGFTLTIKTDPNLFPCNVISQTPNGKFTLVVPHQHRNCSFSIIYLCCLLVS
;
A
#
# COMPACT_ATOMS: atom_id res chain seq x y z
N MET A 1 -11.60 24.15 -60.94
CA MET A 1 -11.06 23.27 -59.87
C MET A 1 -12.21 22.47 -59.29
N SER A 2 -12.15 21.13 -59.32
CA SER A 2 -13.29 20.27 -58.98
C SER A 2 -13.60 20.30 -57.47
N PRO A 3 -14.88 20.25 -57.06
CA PRO A 3 -15.29 20.31 -55.65
C PRO A 3 -14.73 19.13 -54.82
N ASN A 4 -14.47 17.99 -55.46
CA ASN A 4 -13.87 16.81 -54.83
C ASN A 4 -12.41 17.03 -54.38
N PHE A 5 -11.65 17.87 -55.09
CA PHE A 5 -10.26 18.17 -54.72
C PHE A 5 -10.19 19.02 -53.43
N LYS A 6 -11.13 19.97 -53.27
CA LYS A 6 -11.21 20.79 -52.05
C LYS A 6 -11.56 19.99 -50.81
N LEU A 7 -12.46 19.01 -50.94
CA LEU A 7 -12.85 18.13 -49.83
C LEU A 7 -11.71 17.19 -49.42
N GLN A 8 -10.98 16.64 -50.40
CA GLN A 8 -9.80 15.80 -50.17
C GLN A 8 -8.69 16.57 -49.44
N CYS A 9 -8.41 17.82 -49.83
CA CYS A 9 -7.43 18.66 -49.13
C CYS A 9 -7.87 18.98 -47.70
N HIS A 10 -9.16 19.20 -47.44
CA HIS A 10 -9.65 19.40 -46.07
C HIS A 10 -9.50 18.15 -45.20
N PHE A 11 -9.79 16.96 -45.72
CA PHE A 11 -9.57 15.72 -44.98
C PHE A 11 -8.09 15.49 -44.66
N ILE A 12 -7.19 15.77 -45.61
CA ILE A 12 -5.73 15.67 -45.38
C ILE A 12 -5.26 16.67 -44.33
N LEU A 13 -5.76 17.91 -44.36
CA LEU A 13 -5.44 18.92 -43.35
C LEU A 13 -5.94 18.52 -41.96
N ILE A 14 -7.16 17.97 -41.84
CA ILE A 14 -7.70 17.49 -40.57
C ILE A 14 -6.85 16.34 -40.02
N PHE A 15 -6.46 15.38 -40.87
CA PHE A 15 -5.55 14.29 -40.47
C PHE A 15 -4.17 14.80 -40.05
N LEU A 16 -3.61 15.78 -40.74
CA LEU A 16 -2.33 16.40 -40.37
C LEU A 16 -2.44 17.18 -39.06
N THR A 17 -3.56 17.86 -38.78
CA THR A 17 -3.78 18.53 -37.49
C THR A 17 -4.03 17.54 -36.34
N ALA A 18 -4.63 16.38 -36.61
CA ALA A 18 -4.83 15.33 -35.61
C ALA A 18 -3.53 14.56 -35.30
N LEU A 19 -2.67 14.34 -36.31
CA LEU A 19 -1.32 13.78 -36.14
C LEU A 19 -0.37 14.77 -35.46
N ARG A 20 -0.60 16.07 -35.68
CA ARG A 20 0.06 17.18 -34.99
C ARG A 20 -0.69 17.56 -33.71
N GLY A 21 -1.30 16.57 -33.05
CA GLY A 21 -1.84 16.75 -31.72
C GLY A 21 -0.75 17.34 -30.84
N GLU A 22 -0.93 18.60 -30.45
CA GLU A 22 -0.12 19.20 -29.41
C GLU A 22 -0.30 18.35 -28.16
N SER A 23 0.65 17.45 -27.93
CA SER A 23 0.93 16.95 -26.61
C SER A 23 1.25 18.21 -25.80
N ARG A 24 0.27 18.71 -25.06
CA ARG A 24 0.51 19.70 -24.02
C ARG A 24 1.45 19.06 -23.04
N TYR A 25 2.75 19.24 -23.26
CA TYR A 25 3.75 19.01 -22.25
C TYR A 25 3.44 19.98 -21.12
N LEU A 26 3.16 19.45 -19.94
CA LEU A 26 3.25 20.23 -18.72
C LEU A 26 4.74 20.61 -18.62
N GLU A 27 5.08 21.84 -18.97
CA GLU A 27 6.40 22.37 -18.65
C GLU A 27 6.49 22.45 -17.13
N LEU A 28 7.17 21.46 -16.55
CA LEU A 28 7.56 21.46 -15.16
C LEU A 28 8.61 22.55 -15.02
N ARG A 29 8.19 23.72 -14.53
CA ARG A 29 9.10 24.80 -14.16
C ARG A 29 10.03 24.26 -13.09
N GLU A 30 11.29 23.99 -13.45
CA GLU A 30 12.35 23.57 -12.53
C GLU A 30 12.44 24.58 -11.39
N ALA A 31 11.91 24.19 -10.22
CA ALA A 31 12.28 24.80 -8.97
C ALA A 31 13.68 24.28 -8.62
N ALA A 32 14.69 24.93 -9.17
CA ALA A 32 16.02 24.90 -8.60
C ALA A 32 15.92 25.50 -7.18
N ASP A 33 15.94 24.65 -6.15
CA ASP A 33 16.96 24.60 -5.09
C ASP A 33 16.48 23.73 -3.89
N TYR A 34 17.40 22.95 -3.30
CA TYR A 34 17.32 22.06 -2.10
C TYR A 34 16.50 20.74 -2.20
N ASP A 35 17.01 19.51 -1.97
CA ASP A 35 18.00 18.99 -0.99
C ASP A 35 18.80 17.79 -1.59
N PRO A 36 20.15 17.72 -1.52
CA PRO A 36 21.02 16.86 -2.36
C PRO A 36 21.03 15.33 -2.16
N PHE A 37 20.16 14.74 -1.33
CA PHE A 37 20.26 13.32 -0.95
C PHE A 37 19.30 12.33 -1.64
N LEU A 38 18.34 12.78 -2.44
CA LEU A 38 17.36 11.88 -3.10
C LEU A 38 17.76 11.43 -4.52
N LEU A 39 18.83 11.98 -5.09
CA LEU A 39 19.36 11.60 -6.41
C LEU A 39 20.31 10.39 -6.38
N PHE A 40 20.62 9.82 -5.21
CA PHE A 40 21.52 8.67 -5.09
C PHE A 40 20.84 7.30 -5.05
N SER A 41 19.50 7.20 -5.01
CA SER A 41 18.83 5.89 -4.96
C SER A 41 18.75 5.18 -6.33
N ALA A 42 18.94 5.90 -7.44
CA ALA A 42 18.67 5.35 -8.76
C ALA A 42 19.84 4.60 -9.43
N ASN A 43 21.03 4.47 -8.83
CA ASN A 43 22.15 3.76 -9.50
C ASN A 43 23.26 3.15 -8.61
N LEU A 44 22.97 2.72 -7.38
CA LEU A 44 23.91 1.87 -6.64
C LEU A 44 23.26 0.63 -6.02
N LYS A 45 22.59 -0.17 -6.86
CA LYS A 45 22.45 -1.62 -6.60
C LYS A 45 23.75 -2.31 -7.04
N ARG A 46 24.86 -1.94 -6.40
CA ARG A 46 26.12 -2.69 -6.49
C ARG A 46 26.13 -3.62 -5.28
N GLU A 47 25.94 -4.90 -5.52
CA GLU A 47 26.04 -5.96 -4.50
C GLU A 47 27.39 -5.83 -3.76
N LEU A 48 27.36 -5.21 -2.58
CA LEU A 48 28.50 -5.19 -1.68
C LEU A 48 28.20 -6.19 -0.55
N ALA A 49 28.80 -7.36 -0.65
CA ALA A 49 28.79 -8.39 0.37
C ALA A 49 29.41 -7.83 1.68
N GLY A 50 28.57 -7.24 2.54
CA GLY A 50 29.01 -6.71 3.83
C GLY A 50 28.24 -5.51 4.39
N GLU A 51 27.36 -4.85 3.63
CA GLU A 51 26.55 -3.76 4.21
C GLU A 51 25.42 -4.31 5.08
N GLN A 52 25.38 -3.85 6.33
CA GLN A 52 24.25 -4.09 7.22
C GLN A 52 22.95 -3.62 6.54
N PRO A 53 21.84 -4.37 6.68
CA PRO A 53 20.55 -3.94 6.13
C PRO A 53 20.23 -2.53 6.61
N TYR A 54 19.73 -1.66 5.71
CA TYR A 54 19.26 -0.32 6.07
C TYR A 54 18.32 -0.41 7.29
N ARG A 55 18.52 0.45 8.30
CA ARG A 55 17.74 0.43 9.54
C ARG A 55 17.19 1.81 9.85
N ARG A 56 15.90 1.90 10.17
CA ARG A 56 15.25 3.17 10.55
C ARG A 56 14.06 2.95 11.49
N ALA A 57 13.79 3.90 12.37
CA ALA A 57 12.54 3.95 13.11
C ALA A 57 11.34 4.34 12.21
N LEU A 58 10.22 3.64 12.38
CA LEU A 58 8.94 3.95 11.75
C LEU A 58 8.20 5.05 12.50
N ARG A 59 7.54 5.92 11.75
CA ARG A 59 6.63 6.94 12.26
C ARG A 59 5.18 6.44 12.20
N CYS A 60 4.33 7.04 13.03
CA CYS A 60 2.88 6.86 12.91
C CYS A 60 2.43 7.65 11.68
N LEU A 61 2.22 6.96 10.55
CA LEU A 61 2.14 7.49 9.18
C LEU A 61 3.51 7.67 8.52
N ASP A 62 3.89 6.69 7.70
CA ASP A 62 5.09 6.71 6.86
C ASP A 62 4.77 6.15 5.46
N MET A 63 5.46 6.65 4.43
CA MET A 63 5.48 6.09 3.08
C MET A 63 6.93 5.86 2.68
N LEU A 64 7.27 4.61 2.36
CA LEU A 64 8.65 4.14 2.24
C LEU A 64 8.82 3.36 0.93
N SER A 65 9.96 3.57 0.27
CA SER A 65 10.33 2.92 -0.99
C SER A 65 11.67 2.20 -0.92
N LEU A 66 11.99 1.68 0.27
CA LEU A 66 13.30 1.11 0.58
C LEU A 66 13.11 -0.23 1.30
N GLN A 67 13.95 -1.20 0.93
CA GLN A 67 14.14 -2.42 1.71
C GLN A 67 15.00 -2.14 2.94
N GLY A 68 14.83 -2.95 3.99
CA GLY A 68 15.55 -2.76 5.25
C GLY A 68 14.77 -3.24 6.46
N GLN A 69 15.32 -2.97 7.64
CA GLN A 69 14.70 -3.25 8.92
C GLN A 69 14.13 -1.97 9.53
N PHE A 70 12.90 -2.08 10.00
CA PHE A 70 12.09 -0.97 10.43
C PHE A 70 11.50 -1.25 11.80
N THR A 71 11.76 -0.37 12.76
CA THR A 71 11.34 -0.55 14.16
C THR A 71 10.36 0.54 14.57
N PHE A 72 9.25 0.14 15.18
CA PHE A 72 8.31 1.04 15.82
C PHE A 72 8.30 0.78 17.33
N THR A 73 8.35 1.84 18.13
CA THR A 73 8.18 1.77 19.59
C THR A 73 7.23 2.89 19.99
N ALA A 74 6.23 2.57 20.80
CA ALA A 74 5.25 3.52 21.26
C ALA A 74 5.76 4.29 22.48
N ASP A 75 5.81 5.62 22.41
CA ASP A 75 6.07 6.46 23.60
C ASP A 75 4.77 6.71 24.42
N ARG A 76 3.63 6.55 23.75
CA ARG A 76 2.27 6.75 24.27
C ARG A 76 1.29 5.84 23.50
N PRO A 77 0.04 5.66 23.97
CA PRO A 77 -0.96 4.90 23.20
C PRO A 77 -1.18 5.50 21.80
N GLN A 78 -1.00 4.69 20.76
CA GLN A 78 -1.15 5.06 19.36
C GLN A 78 -2.20 4.16 18.71
N LEU A 79 -3.34 4.74 18.31
CA LEU A 79 -4.56 3.97 18.01
C LEU A 79 -4.83 3.69 16.52
N HIS A 80 -4.24 4.47 15.61
CA HIS A 80 -4.57 4.49 14.18
C HIS A 80 -3.36 4.81 13.30
N CYS A 81 -2.26 4.07 13.46
CA CYS A 81 -1.08 4.27 12.63
C CYS A 81 -1.14 3.38 11.38
N ALA A 82 -0.50 3.86 10.32
CA ALA A 82 -0.30 3.10 9.09
C ALA A 82 1.09 3.36 8.51
N ALA A 83 1.63 2.39 7.79
CA ALA A 83 2.82 2.62 6.97
C ALA A 83 2.66 1.93 5.60
N PHE A 84 3.12 2.61 4.55
CA PHE A 84 3.01 2.19 3.16
C PHE A 84 4.40 1.81 2.66
N PHE A 85 4.57 0.57 2.23
CA PHE A 85 5.79 0.13 1.57
C PHE A 85 5.51 -0.04 0.09
N ILE A 86 6.34 0.57 -0.76
CA ILE A 86 6.26 0.48 -2.21
C ILE A 86 7.62 -0.02 -2.70
N SER A 87 7.64 -1.01 -3.59
CA SER A 87 8.87 -1.48 -4.25
C SER A 87 8.83 -1.13 -5.73
N GLU A 88 9.90 -1.47 -6.43
CA GLU A 88 9.94 -1.29 -7.89
C GLU A 88 8.80 -2.07 -8.58
N PRO A 89 8.31 -1.59 -9.74
CA PRO A 89 7.25 -2.23 -10.51
C PRO A 89 7.43 -3.73 -10.79
N GLU A 90 8.68 -4.15 -10.99
CA GLU A 90 9.07 -5.53 -11.26
C GLU A 90 9.49 -6.28 -9.98
N GLU A 91 9.03 -5.85 -8.80
CA GLU A 91 9.32 -6.50 -7.52
C GLU A 91 8.05 -6.74 -6.69
N PHE A 92 8.03 -7.82 -5.91
CA PHE A 92 7.08 -8.06 -4.83
C PHE A 92 7.67 -7.63 -3.49
N ILE A 93 6.80 -7.33 -2.53
CA ILE A 93 7.22 -7.03 -1.16
C ILE A 93 7.00 -8.25 -0.25
N THR A 94 8.03 -8.61 0.52
CA THR A 94 7.94 -9.59 1.59
C THR A 94 8.23 -8.92 2.93
N ILE A 95 7.28 -8.99 3.85
CA ILE A 95 7.38 -8.47 5.21
C ILE A 95 7.71 -9.62 6.15
N HIS A 96 8.83 -9.53 6.86
CA HIS A 96 9.24 -10.46 7.91
C HIS A 96 8.97 -9.85 9.27
N TYR A 97 8.37 -10.62 10.17
CA TYR A 97 8.21 -10.26 11.58
C TYR A 97 9.46 -10.70 12.35
N ASP A 98 10.32 -9.75 12.68
CA ASP A 98 11.54 -10.06 13.45
C ASP A 98 11.21 -10.15 14.94
N GLN A 99 10.52 -9.13 15.46
CA GLN A 99 10.10 -9.03 16.87
C GLN A 99 8.76 -8.29 16.95
N VAL A 100 7.81 -8.79 17.72
CA VAL A 100 6.50 -8.14 17.91
C VAL A 100 6.12 -8.23 19.37
N SER A 101 6.02 -7.08 20.04
CA SER A 101 5.53 -6.92 21.41
C SER A 101 4.28 -6.05 21.36
N ILE A 102 3.13 -6.66 21.08
CA ILE A 102 1.83 -6.00 20.99
C ILE A 102 0.84 -6.85 21.79
N ASP A 103 0.05 -6.19 22.65
CA ASP A 103 -0.99 -6.87 23.42
C ASP A 103 -2.18 -7.27 22.53
N CYS A 104 -2.14 -8.50 22.02
CA CYS A 104 -3.25 -9.08 21.24
C CYS A 104 -4.45 -9.46 22.11
N GLN A 105 -4.32 -9.49 23.44
CA GLN A 105 -5.40 -9.80 24.36
C GLN A 105 -6.09 -8.51 24.77
N GLY A 106 -7.02 -8.04 23.94
CA GLY A 106 -8.07 -7.16 24.46
C GLY A 106 -8.67 -7.82 25.68
N ARG A 107 -8.57 -7.19 26.86
CA ARG A 107 -9.09 -7.73 28.13
C ARG A 107 -10.41 -8.45 27.87
N ARG A 108 -10.41 -9.77 28.00
CA ARG A 108 -11.65 -10.55 28.09
C ARG A 108 -12.34 -9.98 29.33
N LEU A 109 -13.36 -9.16 29.14
CA LEU A 109 -14.30 -8.92 30.22
C LEU A 109 -14.88 -10.29 30.57
N PRO A 110 -14.80 -10.73 31.84
CA PRO A 110 -15.47 -11.95 32.25
C PRO A 110 -16.96 -11.84 31.91
N GLU A 111 -17.48 -12.93 31.37
CA GLU A 111 -18.89 -13.07 31.04
C GLU A 111 -19.69 -13.04 32.34
N GLY A 112 -20.28 -11.88 32.65
CA GLY A 112 -21.13 -11.70 33.83
C GLY A 112 -20.89 -10.39 34.55
N GLU A 113 -21.41 -9.29 34.01
CA GLU A 113 -22.07 -8.21 34.78
C GLU A 113 -22.70 -7.26 33.76
N ALA A 114 -23.84 -7.64 33.17
CA ALA A 114 -24.70 -6.67 32.51
C ALA A 114 -25.55 -6.00 33.61
N PRO A 115 -25.62 -4.65 33.67
CA PRO A 115 -26.58 -3.99 34.55
C PRO A 115 -27.99 -4.39 34.12
N THR A 116 -28.76 -4.91 35.07
CA THR A 116 -30.14 -5.35 34.90
C THR A 116 -31.02 -4.18 34.48
N ALA A 117 -31.23 -4.01 33.18
CA ALA A 117 -32.29 -3.15 32.65
C ALA A 117 -33.50 -4.04 32.35
N SER A 118 -34.48 -3.99 33.25
CA SER A 118 -35.80 -4.56 33.06
C SER A 118 -36.51 -3.91 31.87
N GLN A 119 -36.91 -4.68 30.85
CA GLN A 119 -38.21 -4.54 30.21
C GLN A 119 -38.55 -5.72 29.27
N PRO A 120 -39.85 -6.05 29.08
CA PRO A 120 -40.31 -7.33 28.57
C PRO A 120 -40.70 -7.32 27.09
N GLY A 121 -40.53 -8.47 26.43
CA GLY A 121 -41.26 -8.82 25.20
C GLY A 121 -40.45 -8.71 23.91
N GLY A 122 -40.03 -9.86 23.35
CA GLY A 122 -39.43 -9.91 22.03
C GLY A 122 -38.88 -11.29 21.66
N ARG A 123 -39.39 -11.82 20.55
CA ARG A 123 -39.23 -13.19 20.02
C ARG A 123 -37.77 -13.62 19.83
N HIS A 124 -37.45 -14.87 20.21
CA HIS A 124 -36.17 -15.54 19.96
C HIS A 124 -35.69 -15.42 18.50
N GLY A 125 -34.62 -14.68 18.27
CA GLY A 125 -33.76 -14.78 17.10
C GLY A 125 -32.37 -15.24 17.53
N ARG A 126 -31.81 -16.28 16.87
CA ARG A 126 -30.43 -16.71 17.11
C ARG A 126 -29.49 -15.58 16.70
N VAL A 127 -28.84 -14.95 17.67
CA VAL A 127 -27.71 -14.05 17.43
C VAL A 127 -26.51 -14.90 17.05
N GLY A 128 -26.04 -14.76 15.81
CA GLY A 128 -24.80 -15.37 15.34
C GLY A 128 -23.60 -14.87 16.15
N LYS A 129 -22.66 -15.77 16.43
CA LYS A 129 -21.37 -15.48 17.08
C LYS A 129 -20.53 -14.56 16.20
N GLY A 130 -20.67 -13.24 16.35
CA GLY A 130 -19.73 -12.26 15.83
C GLY A 130 -18.73 -11.91 16.92
N TRP A 131 -17.53 -12.48 16.85
CA TRP A 131 -16.43 -12.11 17.76
C TRP A 131 -15.84 -10.79 17.27
N GLY A 132 -16.23 -9.67 17.90
CA GLY A 132 -15.55 -8.39 17.74
C GLY A 132 -14.48 -8.25 18.82
N ALA A 133 -13.21 -8.10 18.43
CA ALA A 133 -12.13 -7.82 19.37
C ALA A 133 -12.44 -6.53 20.17
N ALA A 134 -12.13 -6.52 21.47
CA ALA A 134 -12.35 -5.36 22.32
C ALA A 134 -11.58 -4.12 21.79
N PRO A 135 -12.13 -2.89 21.93
CA PRO A 135 -11.50 -1.67 21.42
C PRO A 135 -10.09 -1.38 21.96
N SER A 136 -9.71 -2.01 23.07
CA SER A 136 -8.42 -1.87 23.75
C SER A 136 -7.37 -2.92 23.35
N ALA A 137 -7.64 -3.82 22.40
CA ALA A 137 -6.65 -4.77 21.90
C ALA A 137 -5.66 -4.09 20.94
N GLY A 138 -4.37 -4.38 21.07
CA GLY A 138 -3.37 -4.03 20.07
C GLY A 138 -3.65 -4.72 18.73
N LEU A 139 -3.15 -4.12 17.65
CA LEU A 139 -3.34 -4.60 16.29
C LEU A 139 -2.04 -4.45 15.49
N LEU A 140 -1.71 -5.45 14.69
CA LEU A 140 -0.75 -5.35 13.60
C LEU A 140 -1.29 -6.17 12.44
N SER A 141 -1.69 -5.48 11.38
CA SER A 141 -2.36 -6.06 10.22
C SER A 141 -1.63 -5.64 8.95
N VAL A 142 -1.42 -6.59 8.05
CA VAL A 142 -0.93 -6.31 6.70
C VAL A 142 -2.10 -6.37 5.74
N PHE A 143 -2.30 -5.32 4.95
CA PHE A 143 -3.20 -5.29 3.83
C PHE A 143 -2.43 -5.54 2.53
N ASP A 144 -2.80 -6.61 1.83
CA ASP A 144 -2.25 -6.94 0.52
C ASP A 144 -2.86 -6.05 -0.58
N GLY A 145 -2.29 -4.86 -0.74
CA GLY A 145 -2.74 -3.80 -1.62
C GLY A 145 -2.60 -2.42 -0.97
N TRP A 146 -3.34 -1.44 -1.47
CA TRP A 146 -3.34 -0.09 -0.92
C TRP A 146 -4.74 0.53 -0.87
N ILE A 147 -4.88 1.57 -0.05
CA ILE A 147 -6.15 2.22 0.25
C ILE A 147 -5.96 3.73 0.09
N LEU A 148 -6.86 4.35 -0.67
CA LEU A 148 -6.88 5.80 -0.84
C LEU A 148 -8.32 6.28 -0.74
N LYS A 149 -8.58 7.23 0.18
CA LYS A 149 -9.93 7.78 0.44
C LYS A 149 -11.00 6.70 0.74
N GLY A 150 -10.60 5.60 1.38
CA GLY A 150 -11.48 4.47 1.70
C GLY A 150 -11.65 3.45 0.57
N GLU A 151 -11.21 3.78 -0.64
CA GLU A 151 -11.22 2.86 -1.78
C GLU A 151 -10.02 1.91 -1.72
N LYS A 152 -10.27 0.62 -1.97
CA LYS A 152 -9.26 -0.44 -1.92
C LYS A 152 -8.78 -0.79 -3.33
N PHE A 153 -7.46 -0.86 -3.49
CA PHE A 153 -6.79 -1.18 -4.75
C PHE A 153 -5.93 -2.44 -4.59
N PRO A 154 -6.02 -3.40 -5.51
CA PRO A 154 -6.86 -3.44 -6.71
C PRO A 154 -8.33 -3.60 -6.35
N SER A 155 -9.20 -3.25 -7.29
CA SER A 155 -10.65 -3.40 -7.11
C SER A 155 -10.98 -4.86 -6.80
N PRO A 156 -11.91 -5.14 -5.87
CA PRO A 156 -12.42 -6.49 -5.62
C PRO A 156 -13.04 -7.18 -6.85
N ARG A 157 -13.34 -6.44 -7.92
CA ARG A 157 -13.79 -7.01 -9.20
C ARG A 157 -12.65 -7.65 -10.00
N ILE A 158 -11.40 -7.27 -9.73
CA ILE A 158 -10.19 -7.75 -10.42
C ILE A 158 -9.56 -8.94 -9.70
N ILE A 159 -9.59 -8.93 -8.36
CA ILE A 159 -9.11 -10.03 -7.52
C ILE A 159 -10.33 -10.81 -7.04
N LEU A 160 -10.49 -12.08 -7.46
CA LEU A 160 -11.55 -13.00 -7.04
C LEU A 160 -11.39 -13.48 -5.57
N LEU A 161 -11.04 -12.57 -4.66
CA LEU A 161 -10.94 -12.80 -3.22
C LEU A 161 -11.72 -11.69 -2.49
N PRO A 162 -12.58 -12.03 -1.52
CA PRO A 162 -13.23 -11.06 -0.63
C PRO A 162 -12.22 -10.11 0.03
N SER A 163 -12.57 -8.83 0.15
CA SER A 163 -11.64 -7.81 0.67
C SER A 163 -11.18 -8.03 2.12
N ALA A 164 -11.88 -8.87 2.89
CA ALA A 164 -11.50 -9.28 4.24
C ALA A 164 -10.35 -10.30 4.23
N GLU A 165 -10.25 -11.14 3.19
CA GLU A 165 -9.19 -12.15 3.04
C GLU A 165 -7.84 -11.53 2.62
N ARG A 166 -7.82 -10.21 2.36
CA ARG A 166 -6.59 -9.45 2.05
C ARG A 166 -5.96 -8.80 3.29
N TYR A 167 -6.63 -8.86 4.44
CA TYR A 167 -6.04 -8.47 5.71
C TYR A 167 -5.46 -9.71 6.37
N ILE A 168 -4.22 -9.59 6.81
CA ILE A 168 -3.52 -10.65 7.51
C ILE A 168 -3.13 -10.07 8.85
N ASP A 169 -3.92 -10.42 9.85
CA ASP A 169 -3.75 -9.96 11.22
C ASP A 169 -2.76 -10.86 11.93
N PHE A 170 -1.69 -10.26 12.47
CA PHE A 170 -0.66 -10.98 13.24
C PHE A 170 -1.28 -11.70 14.46
N CYS A 171 -2.23 -11.05 15.13
CA CYS A 171 -2.90 -11.59 16.31
C CYS A 171 -3.86 -12.75 15.99
N GLU A 172 -4.42 -12.82 14.77
CA GLU A 172 -5.35 -13.88 14.36
C GLU A 172 -4.62 -15.07 13.71
N SER A 173 -3.54 -14.80 12.97
CA SER A 173 -2.77 -15.80 12.22
C SER A 173 -2.02 -16.82 13.10
N GLY A 174 -2.08 -16.64 14.42
CA GLY A 174 -1.18 -17.26 15.39
C GLY A 174 0.27 -16.81 15.16
N LEU A 175 1.13 -16.97 16.17
CA LEU A 175 2.58 -16.69 16.07
C LEU A 175 3.33 -17.53 15.01
N SER A 176 2.61 -18.30 14.18
CA SER A 176 3.14 -19.26 13.21
C SER A 176 3.62 -18.60 11.92
N ARG A 177 2.99 -17.50 11.49
CA ARG A 177 3.34 -16.83 10.22
C ARG A 177 4.44 -15.79 10.43
N ARG A 178 5.69 -16.19 10.18
CA ARG A 178 6.89 -15.34 10.32
C ARG A 178 7.06 -14.30 9.22
N SER A 179 6.38 -14.48 8.08
CA SER A 179 6.43 -13.54 6.97
C SER A 179 5.19 -13.58 6.09
N ILE A 180 4.96 -12.45 5.41
CA ILE A 180 3.86 -12.25 4.47
C ILE A 180 4.44 -11.66 3.19
N ARG A 181 4.11 -12.29 2.06
CA ARG A 181 4.44 -11.76 0.74
C ARG A 181 3.19 -11.15 0.13
N SER A 182 3.31 -9.92 -0.35
CA SER A 182 2.26 -9.24 -1.11
C SER A 182 2.11 -9.85 -2.50
N SER A 183 0.89 -9.77 -3.04
CA SER A 183 0.58 -10.09 -4.44
C SER A 183 1.00 -8.99 -5.42
N GLN A 184 1.49 -7.85 -4.93
CA GLN A 184 1.83 -6.66 -5.70
C GLN A 184 3.15 -6.05 -5.19
N ASN A 185 3.58 -4.96 -5.84
CA ASN A 185 4.71 -4.15 -5.41
C ASN A 185 4.37 -3.14 -4.30
N VAL A 186 3.29 -3.39 -3.55
CA VAL A 186 2.83 -2.52 -2.47
C VAL A 186 2.19 -3.31 -1.35
N ALA A 187 2.53 -2.95 -0.12
CA ALA A 187 1.91 -3.49 1.08
C ALA A 187 1.67 -2.35 2.08
N MET A 188 0.49 -2.32 2.66
CA MET A 188 0.17 -1.38 3.73
C MET A 188 0.07 -2.12 5.05
N ILE A 189 0.69 -1.59 6.09
CA ILE A 189 0.51 -2.10 7.45
C ILE A 189 -0.35 -1.13 8.25
N PHE A 190 -1.24 -1.67 9.07
CA PHE A 190 -2.04 -0.94 10.05
C PHE A 190 -1.67 -1.44 11.43
N PHE A 191 -1.47 -0.52 12.37
CA PHE A 191 -1.11 -0.92 13.72
C PHE A 191 -1.65 0.00 14.80
N ARG A 192 -1.89 -0.63 15.95
CA ARG A 192 -2.30 -0.02 17.20
C ARG A 192 -1.46 -0.59 18.33
N VAL A 193 -0.80 0.29 19.08
CA VAL A 193 0.03 -0.07 20.23
C VAL A 193 -0.42 0.77 21.41
N HIS A 194 -0.94 0.13 22.45
CA HIS A 194 -1.50 0.82 23.62
C HIS A 194 -0.44 1.14 24.67
N GLU A 195 0.41 0.17 24.99
CA GLU A 195 1.36 0.29 26.08
C GLU A 195 2.62 1.02 25.61
N PRO A 196 3.08 2.05 26.35
CA PRO A 196 4.40 2.65 26.11
C PRO A 196 5.52 1.61 26.25
N GLY A 197 6.56 1.71 25.41
CA GLY A 197 7.68 0.77 25.34
C GLY A 197 7.40 -0.48 24.49
N ASN A 198 6.15 -0.81 24.23
CA ASN A 198 5.77 -1.86 23.28
C ASN A 198 5.91 -1.40 21.83
N GLY A 199 5.96 -2.36 20.91
CA GLY A 199 6.32 -2.09 19.54
C GLY A 199 6.63 -3.33 18.71
N PHE A 200 7.25 -3.12 17.56
CA PHE A 200 7.60 -4.19 16.64
C PHE A 200 8.80 -3.83 15.78
N THR A 201 9.47 -4.84 15.26
CA THR A 201 10.53 -4.73 14.26
C THR A 201 10.17 -5.62 13.07
N LEU A 202 10.13 -5.02 11.88
CA LEU A 202 9.86 -5.70 10.61
C LEU A 202 11.08 -5.61 9.72
N THR A 203 11.36 -6.67 8.98
CA THR A 203 12.30 -6.62 7.86
C THR A 203 11.53 -6.68 6.55
N ILE A 204 11.72 -5.68 5.70
CA ILE A 204 11.13 -5.56 4.37
C ILE A 204 12.17 -6.01 3.35
N LYS A 205 11.80 -7.00 2.54
CA LYS A 205 12.59 -7.50 1.41
C LYS A 205 11.78 -7.39 0.13
N THR A 206 12.50 -7.38 -0.99
CA THR A 206 11.89 -7.42 -2.31
C THR A 206 12.32 -8.66 -3.09
N ASP A 207 11.40 -9.20 -3.88
CA ASP A 207 11.59 -10.40 -4.70
C ASP A 207 11.20 -10.09 -6.15
N PRO A 208 11.92 -10.56 -7.19
CA PRO A 208 11.59 -10.26 -8.58
C PRO A 208 10.17 -10.72 -9.00
N ASN A 209 9.47 -9.87 -9.72
CA ASN A 209 8.18 -10.11 -10.36
C ASN A 209 8.33 -10.06 -11.89
N LEU A 210 8.45 -11.24 -12.51
CA LEU A 210 8.65 -11.37 -13.95
C LEU A 210 7.40 -11.03 -14.79
N PHE A 211 6.22 -10.96 -14.16
CA PHE A 211 4.94 -10.70 -14.83
C PHE A 211 4.16 -9.61 -14.07
N PRO A 212 4.61 -8.35 -14.13
CA PRO A 212 4.03 -7.25 -13.37
C PRO A 212 2.56 -7.01 -13.73
N CYS A 213 1.69 -7.02 -12.72
CA CYS A 213 0.25 -6.79 -12.82
C CYS A 213 -0.23 -6.12 -11.53
N ASN A 214 -1.17 -5.17 -11.62
CA ASN A 214 -1.63 -4.36 -10.49
C ASN A 214 -0.50 -3.55 -9.83
N VAL A 215 0.22 -2.82 -10.66
CA VAL A 215 1.47 -2.16 -10.31
C VAL A 215 1.23 -0.71 -9.89
N ILE A 216 2.01 -0.23 -8.93
CA ILE A 216 2.15 1.18 -8.61
C ILE A 216 3.57 1.69 -8.95
N SER A 217 3.72 2.87 -9.53
CA SER A 217 5.02 3.53 -9.69
C SER A 217 5.07 4.84 -8.91
N GLN A 218 6.21 5.11 -8.27
CA GLN A 218 6.49 6.40 -7.63
C GLN A 218 7.23 7.38 -8.54
N THR A 219 7.71 6.94 -9.70
CA THR A 219 8.49 7.79 -10.58
C THR A 219 7.58 8.53 -11.57
N PRO A 220 7.78 9.85 -11.75
CA PRO A 220 7.03 10.60 -12.75
C PRO A 220 7.48 10.27 -14.18
N ASN A 221 8.66 9.65 -14.32
CA ASN A 221 9.32 9.35 -15.59
C ASN A 221 9.66 7.86 -15.67
N GLY A 222 9.61 7.30 -16.88
CA GLY A 222 9.97 5.91 -17.14
C GLY A 222 9.17 5.31 -18.30
N LYS A 223 9.63 4.15 -18.80
CA LYS A 223 8.88 3.33 -19.76
C LYS A 223 8.54 2.01 -19.10
N PHE A 224 7.25 1.79 -18.84
CA PHE A 224 6.75 0.56 -18.21
C PHE A 224 6.06 -0.31 -19.26
N THR A 225 6.34 -1.61 -19.25
CA THR A 225 5.70 -2.57 -20.16
C THR A 225 4.95 -3.59 -19.33
N LEU A 226 3.62 -3.53 -19.38
CA LEU A 226 2.77 -4.56 -18.77
C LEU A 226 2.75 -5.78 -19.70
N VAL A 227 3.34 -6.88 -19.24
CA VAL A 227 3.29 -8.16 -19.96
C VAL A 227 2.08 -8.94 -19.46
N VAL A 228 1.02 -8.98 -20.28
CA VAL A 228 -0.15 -9.83 -20.01
C VAL A 228 0.05 -11.15 -20.74
N PRO A 229 0.44 -12.25 -20.07
CA PRO A 229 0.58 -13.56 -20.72
C PRO A 229 -0.79 -14.07 -21.22
N HIS A 230 -0.79 -15.14 -22.02
CA HIS A 230 -1.95 -15.66 -22.78
C HIS A 230 -3.22 -16.00 -21.97
N GLN A 231 -3.22 -15.85 -20.65
CA GLN A 231 -4.42 -15.73 -19.84
C GLN A 231 -4.81 -14.25 -19.80
N HIS A 232 -5.87 -13.87 -20.51
CA HIS A 232 -6.49 -12.53 -20.41
C HIS A 232 -6.82 -12.21 -18.94
N ARG A 233 -5.91 -11.52 -18.25
CA ARG A 233 -6.09 -11.03 -16.88
C ARG A 233 -6.21 -9.51 -16.91
N ASN A 234 -7.15 -8.97 -16.15
CA ASN A 234 -7.31 -7.53 -16.00
C ASN A 234 -6.19 -7.02 -15.07
N CYS A 235 -5.23 -6.28 -15.61
CA CYS A 235 -4.15 -5.68 -14.84
C CYS A 235 -4.32 -4.16 -14.78
N SER A 236 -4.09 -3.57 -13.61
CA SER A 236 -4.00 -2.12 -13.46
C SER A 236 -2.57 -1.63 -13.34
N PHE A 237 -2.32 -0.40 -13.78
CA PHE A 237 -1.09 0.34 -13.50
C PHE A 237 -1.46 1.72 -12.95
N SER A 238 -0.83 2.12 -11.87
CA SER A 238 -1.10 3.37 -11.14
C SER A 238 0.20 4.11 -10.89
N ILE A 239 0.15 5.44 -10.89
CA ILE A 239 1.31 6.28 -10.58
C ILE A 239 0.93 7.14 -9.38
N ILE A 240 1.75 7.12 -8.33
CA ILE A 240 1.62 7.99 -7.15
C ILE A 240 2.87 8.85 -7.06
N TYR A 241 2.72 10.15 -7.29
CA TYR A 241 3.78 11.13 -7.11
C TYR A 241 3.68 11.75 -5.71
N LEU A 242 4.83 11.93 -5.05
CA LEU A 242 4.90 12.78 -3.86
C LEU A 242 4.77 14.24 -4.30
N CYS A 243 3.95 15.01 -3.58
CA CYS A 243 3.85 16.46 -3.76
C CYS A 243 4.53 17.15 -2.59
N CYS A 244 5.54 17.98 -2.86
CA CYS A 244 6.11 18.88 -1.86
C CYS A 244 5.18 20.09 -1.70
N LEU A 245 4.55 20.22 -0.53
CA LEU A 245 3.78 21.40 -0.17
C LEU A 245 4.72 22.44 0.44
N LEU A 246 4.96 23.53 -0.27
CA LEU A 246 5.56 24.74 0.28
C LEU A 246 4.48 25.47 1.09
N VAL A 247 4.64 25.46 2.42
CA VAL A 247 3.80 26.25 3.33
C VAL A 247 4.49 27.60 3.50
N SER A 248 3.94 28.63 2.84
CA SER A 248 4.35 30.03 2.97
C SER A 248 3.59 30.73 4.09
#